data_AF-M7T7T0-F1
#
_entry.id   AF-M7T7T0-F1
#
_cell.length_a   1.000
_cell.length_b   1.000
_cell.length_c   1.000
_cell.angle_alpha   90.00
_cell.angle_beta   90.00
_cell.angle_gamma   90.00
#
_symmetry.space_group_name_H-M   'P 1'
#
loop_
_entity.id
_entity.type
_entity.pdbx_description
1 polymer ?
#
loop_
_entity_poly.entity_id
_entity_poly.type
_entity_poly.pdbx_seq_one_letter_code
_entity_poly.pdbx_strand_id
1 'polypeptide(L)'
;MCRDCRTTIFSKRDFVNSTSFKPPDQRAYETLRQFERGIQQLLPNFQKALIPLQQDEASPPSHTQIQTASKLRKRLTDSFTKYDTAARRLRDLKTDSATQKLLQKAIYAAASSFLHMHMLPLKNLPRMLKRSSSSSSSSNNSKGRLLLPNGQSASSTASPLRNGMMTTDLETASQATDAASEASTAVSALETEEKELRERLVVLEEQRYLVQVMIGNAHGARRFEEVSALSRNVEELDVEIREVKGRVGEVEDRWRGVYT
;
A
#
# COMPACT_ATOMS: atom_id res chain seq x y z
N MET A 1 17.42 57.61 -12.62
CA MET A 1 18.03 56.84 -11.50
C MET A 1 19.12 55.94 -12.09
N CYS A 2 20.32 55.89 -11.49
CA CYS A 2 21.42 55.10 -12.05
C CYS A 2 21.28 53.58 -11.78
N ARG A 3 22.06 52.74 -12.48
CA ARG A 3 22.01 51.28 -12.34
C ARG A 3 22.40 50.83 -10.93
N ASP A 4 23.48 51.36 -10.39
CA ASP A 4 23.99 51.00 -9.06
C ASP A 4 23.09 51.56 -7.96
N CYS A 5 22.57 52.78 -8.15
CA CYS A 5 21.53 53.40 -7.34
C CYS A 5 20.28 52.52 -7.23
N ARG A 6 19.84 51.93 -8.34
CA ARG A 6 18.70 51.01 -8.39
C ARG A 6 19.02 49.72 -7.63
N THR A 7 20.21 49.15 -7.84
CA THR A 7 20.63 47.91 -7.18
C THR A 7 20.75 48.10 -5.67
N THR A 8 21.41 49.15 -5.17
CA THR A 8 21.56 49.37 -3.72
C THR A 8 20.23 49.61 -3.03
N ILE A 9 19.38 50.49 -3.55
CA ILE A 9 18.10 50.85 -2.93
C ILE A 9 17.07 49.72 -3.01
N PHE A 10 16.98 48.99 -4.14
CA PHE A 10 15.95 47.97 -4.31
C PHE A 10 16.39 46.53 -4.06
N SER A 11 17.70 46.21 -3.99
CA SER A 11 18.20 44.83 -3.78
C SER A 11 17.47 44.08 -2.66
N LYS A 12 17.34 44.68 -1.47
CA LYS A 12 16.66 44.05 -0.32
C LYS A 12 15.17 43.77 -0.61
N ARG A 13 14.47 44.69 -1.28
CA ARG A 13 13.05 44.54 -1.64
C ARG A 13 12.87 43.54 -2.79
N ASP A 14 13.73 43.59 -3.79
CA ASP A 14 13.65 42.74 -4.98
C ASP A 14 14.12 41.31 -4.66
N PHE A 15 15.00 41.13 -3.67
CA PHE A 15 15.30 39.85 -3.02
C PHE A 15 14.08 39.30 -2.24
N VAL A 16 13.39 40.13 -1.46
CA VAL A 16 12.14 39.72 -0.78
C VAL A 16 11.02 39.39 -1.78
N ASN A 17 10.94 40.09 -2.92
CA ASN A 17 9.97 39.80 -3.98
C ASN A 17 10.33 38.53 -4.78
N SER A 18 11.61 38.26 -5.03
CA SER A 18 12.04 37.03 -5.70
C SER A 18 11.99 35.79 -4.78
N THR A 19 12.18 35.96 -3.48
CA THR A 19 11.97 34.87 -2.49
C THR A 19 10.49 34.64 -2.15
N SER A 20 9.60 35.63 -2.33
CA SER A 20 8.14 35.41 -2.23
C SER A 20 7.54 34.80 -3.51
N PHE A 21 8.14 35.02 -4.69
CA PHE A 21 7.77 34.34 -5.93
C PHE A 21 8.23 32.87 -5.95
N LYS A 22 7.48 31.99 -5.27
CA LYS A 22 7.69 30.54 -5.37
C LYS A 22 7.28 30.03 -6.77
N PRO A 23 8.18 29.40 -7.57
CA PRO A 23 7.83 28.77 -8.84
C PRO A 23 6.90 27.55 -8.64
N PRO A 24 6.18 27.10 -9.69
CA PRO A 24 5.20 26.03 -9.57
C PRO A 24 5.78 24.70 -9.07
N ASP A 25 6.98 24.33 -9.53
CA ASP A 25 7.72 23.14 -9.09
C ASP A 25 8.01 23.15 -7.59
N GLN A 26 8.44 24.31 -7.05
CA GLN A 26 8.70 24.45 -5.62
C GLN A 26 7.40 24.25 -4.82
N ARG A 27 6.27 24.79 -5.27
CA ARG A 27 4.96 24.60 -4.61
C ARG A 27 4.52 23.14 -4.65
N ALA A 28 4.71 22.47 -5.79
CA ALA A 28 4.41 21.04 -5.93
C ALA A 28 5.31 20.16 -5.04
N TYR A 29 6.61 20.47 -4.95
CA TYR A 29 7.55 19.78 -4.06
C TYR A 29 7.25 20.04 -2.57
N GLU A 30 6.92 21.27 -2.19
CA GLU A 30 6.47 21.62 -0.83
C GLU A 30 5.20 20.86 -0.45
N THR A 31 4.25 20.71 -1.39
CA THR A 31 3.01 19.94 -1.20
C THR A 31 3.29 18.44 -1.02
N LEU A 32 4.15 17.86 -1.86
CA LEU A 32 4.60 16.47 -1.73
C LEU A 32 5.25 16.21 -0.36
N ARG A 33 6.12 17.12 0.08
CA ARG A 33 6.84 17.03 1.35
C ARG A 33 5.93 17.29 2.57
N GLN A 34 4.80 17.97 2.38
CA GLN A 34 3.76 18.09 3.41
C GLN A 34 3.02 16.74 3.60
N PHE A 35 2.69 16.03 2.51
CA PHE A 35 2.12 14.68 2.60
C PHE A 35 3.12 13.66 3.18
N GLU A 36 4.40 13.75 2.82
CA GLU A 36 5.50 12.94 3.39
C GLU A 36 5.51 12.99 4.93
N ARG A 37 5.53 14.21 5.48
CA ARG A 37 5.49 14.47 6.93
C ARG A 37 4.21 13.96 7.58
N GLY A 38 3.07 14.12 6.90
CA GLY A 38 1.79 13.58 7.35
C GLY A 38 1.83 12.06 7.48
N ILE A 39 2.34 11.35 6.46
CA ILE A 39 2.54 9.89 6.47
C ILE A 39 3.48 9.49 7.62
N GLN A 40 4.63 10.14 7.76
CA GLN A 40 5.61 9.88 8.82
C GLN A 40 5.03 10.06 10.24
N GLN A 41 4.07 10.98 10.44
CA GLN A 41 3.36 11.16 11.71
C GLN A 41 2.22 10.15 11.91
N LEU A 42 1.54 9.73 10.84
CA LEU A 42 0.43 8.76 10.91
C LEU A 42 0.91 7.33 11.18
N LEU A 43 2.03 6.93 10.57
CA LEU A 43 2.53 5.56 10.57
C LEU A 43 2.85 5.01 11.99
N PRO A 44 3.58 5.71 12.89
CA PRO A 44 3.80 5.23 14.26
C PRO A 44 2.53 5.25 15.13
N ASN A 45 1.57 6.13 14.84
CA ASN A 45 0.28 6.15 15.53
C ASN A 45 -0.60 4.96 15.12
N PHE A 46 -0.55 4.58 13.83
CA PHE A 46 -1.17 3.35 13.36
C PHE A 46 -0.49 2.11 13.95
N GLN A 47 0.85 2.02 13.94
CA GLN A 47 1.58 0.92 14.57
C GLN A 47 1.21 0.72 16.04
N LYS A 48 1.15 1.79 16.84
CA LYS A 48 0.71 1.73 18.25
C LYS A 48 -0.73 1.23 18.41
N ALA A 49 -1.62 1.52 17.48
CA ALA A 49 -3.01 1.03 17.49
C ALA A 49 -3.12 -0.46 17.10
N LEU A 50 -2.08 -1.08 16.55
CA LEU A 50 -2.05 -2.50 16.20
C LEU A 50 -1.55 -3.39 17.34
N ILE A 51 -0.63 -2.91 18.18
CA ILE A 51 0.01 -3.75 19.22
C ILE A 51 -1.03 -4.44 20.13
N PRO A 52 -2.08 -3.76 20.64
CA PRO A 52 -3.16 -4.43 21.40
C PRO A 52 -3.98 -5.41 20.56
N LEU A 53 -4.08 -5.20 19.25
CA LEU A 53 -4.78 -6.08 18.31
C LEU A 53 -3.92 -7.29 17.86
N GLN A 54 -2.67 -7.38 18.33
CA GLN A 54 -1.70 -8.41 17.96
C GLN A 54 -1.25 -9.30 19.14
N GLN A 55 -1.50 -8.88 20.38
CA GLN A 55 -0.96 -9.55 21.58
C GLN A 55 -2.01 -10.31 22.41
N ASP A 56 -3.30 -10.05 22.19
CA ASP A 56 -4.38 -10.51 23.08
C ASP A 56 -5.25 -11.61 22.44
N GLU A 57 -4.93 -12.87 22.77
CA GLU A 57 -5.87 -14.01 22.65
C GLU A 57 -6.73 -14.17 23.93
N ALA A 58 -6.40 -13.45 25.01
CA ALA A 58 -7.09 -13.54 26.30
C ALA A 58 -8.21 -12.50 26.47
N SER A 59 -8.04 -11.30 25.88
CA SER A 59 -8.98 -10.18 25.98
C SER A 59 -9.57 -9.88 24.59
N PRO A 60 -10.89 -9.98 24.36
CA PRO A 60 -11.45 -9.63 23.06
C PRO A 60 -11.21 -8.14 22.75
N PRO A 61 -10.55 -7.80 21.64
CA PRO A 61 -10.12 -6.42 21.36
C PRO A 61 -11.31 -5.48 21.31
N SER A 62 -11.21 -4.36 22.04
CA SER A 62 -12.36 -3.47 22.23
C SER A 62 -12.82 -2.92 20.89
N HIS A 63 -14.13 -2.92 20.65
CA HIS A 63 -14.75 -2.42 19.41
C HIS A 63 -14.28 -0.99 19.06
N THR A 64 -13.96 -0.16 20.07
CA THR A 64 -13.36 1.17 19.88
C THR A 64 -11.96 1.13 19.28
N GLN A 65 -11.10 0.18 19.70
CA GLN A 65 -9.74 -0.03 19.18
C GLN A 65 -9.76 -0.54 17.73
N ILE A 66 -10.66 -1.48 17.42
CA ILE A 66 -10.92 -1.94 16.05
C ILE A 66 -11.32 -0.77 15.15
N GLN A 67 -12.23 0.09 15.62
CA GLN A 67 -12.64 1.28 14.87
C GLN A 67 -11.54 2.33 14.72
N THR A 68 -10.72 2.60 15.75
CA THR A 68 -9.63 3.59 15.63
C THR A 68 -8.52 3.09 14.71
N ALA A 69 -8.13 1.82 14.79
CA ALA A 69 -7.20 1.19 13.85
C ALA A 69 -7.73 1.25 12.40
N SER A 70 -9.01 0.95 12.19
CA SER A 70 -9.65 1.02 10.86
C SER A 70 -9.70 2.45 10.30
N LYS A 71 -10.05 3.44 11.13
CA LYS A 71 -10.07 4.86 10.76
C LYS A 71 -8.65 5.39 10.47
N LEU A 72 -7.65 4.97 11.25
CA LEU A 72 -6.24 5.28 11.00
C LEU A 72 -5.73 4.65 9.71
N ARG A 73 -6.05 3.37 9.45
CA ARG A 73 -5.72 2.69 8.18
C ARG A 73 -6.27 3.46 6.99
N LYS A 74 -7.57 3.80 6.99
CA LYS A 74 -8.19 4.57 5.90
C LYS A 74 -7.49 5.92 5.71
N ARG A 75 -7.31 6.72 6.77
CA ARG A 75 -6.64 8.04 6.68
C ARG A 75 -5.20 7.94 6.17
N LEU A 76 -4.50 6.85 6.49
CA LEU A 76 -3.13 6.59 6.06
C LEU A 76 -3.08 6.18 4.58
N THR A 77 -3.94 5.26 4.13
CA THR A 77 -4.13 4.95 2.69
C THR A 77 -4.53 6.19 1.88
N ASP A 78 -5.49 6.98 2.37
CA ASP A 78 -5.94 8.26 1.78
C ASP A 78 -4.83 9.35 1.74
N SER A 79 -3.74 9.16 2.48
CA SER A 79 -2.57 10.06 2.47
C SER A 79 -1.53 9.61 1.45
N PHE A 80 -1.35 8.30 1.27
CA PHE A 80 -0.46 7.75 0.23
C PHE A 80 -0.99 7.99 -1.19
N THR A 81 -2.29 7.84 -1.45
CA THR A 81 -2.86 8.13 -2.77
C THR A 81 -2.68 9.60 -3.17
N LYS A 82 -2.82 10.51 -2.19
CA LYS A 82 -2.53 11.94 -2.37
C LYS A 82 -1.05 12.24 -2.58
N TYR A 83 -0.16 11.52 -1.89
CA TYR A 83 1.29 11.61 -2.10
C TYR A 83 1.70 11.15 -3.51
N ASP A 84 1.21 10.00 -3.99
CA ASP A 84 1.47 9.52 -5.35
C ASP A 84 0.90 10.48 -6.42
N THR A 85 -0.33 10.95 -6.23
CA THR A 85 -0.95 11.97 -7.09
C THR A 85 -0.10 13.26 -7.15
N ALA A 86 0.46 13.69 -6.02
CA ALA A 86 1.36 14.85 -5.96
C ALA A 86 2.71 14.57 -6.64
N ALA A 87 3.26 13.35 -6.51
CA ALA A 87 4.50 12.94 -7.17
C ALA A 87 4.36 12.89 -8.69
N ARG A 88 3.27 12.29 -9.21
CA ARG A 88 2.93 12.30 -10.65
C ARG A 88 2.75 13.73 -11.16
N ARG A 89 2.00 14.57 -10.44
CA ARG A 89 1.80 15.99 -10.80
C ARG A 89 3.10 16.81 -10.82
N LEU A 90 4.07 16.50 -9.97
CA LEU A 90 5.40 17.13 -10.00
C LEU A 90 6.25 16.64 -11.19
N ARG A 91 6.16 15.35 -11.54
CA ARG A 91 6.83 14.75 -12.70
C ARG A 91 6.27 15.27 -14.03
N ASP A 92 4.97 15.48 -14.10
CA ASP A 92 4.23 15.83 -15.33
C ASP A 92 4.08 17.35 -15.53
N LEU A 93 4.70 18.16 -14.65
CA LEU A 93 4.74 19.61 -14.79
C LEU A 93 5.68 20.02 -15.95
N LYS A 94 5.16 20.76 -16.92
CA LYS A 94 5.89 21.21 -18.12
C LYS A 94 7.13 22.03 -17.74
N THR A 95 8.29 21.66 -18.28
CA THR A 95 9.58 22.32 -18.04
C THR A 95 10.44 22.38 -19.29
N ASP A 96 11.03 23.56 -19.53
CA ASP A 96 11.88 23.82 -20.70
C ASP A 96 13.37 23.54 -20.41
N SER A 97 13.74 23.40 -19.12
CA SER A 97 15.10 23.10 -18.69
C SER A 97 15.35 21.59 -18.53
N ALA A 98 16.38 21.09 -19.21
CA ALA A 98 16.78 19.69 -19.14
C ALA A 98 17.19 19.25 -17.73
N THR A 99 17.85 20.11 -16.94
CA THR A 99 18.25 19.80 -15.56
C THR A 99 17.05 19.71 -14.63
N GLN A 100 16.03 20.53 -14.86
CA GLN A 100 14.76 20.51 -14.12
C GLN A 100 13.96 19.23 -14.40
N LYS A 101 13.94 18.78 -15.66
CA LYS A 101 13.34 17.50 -16.07
C LYS A 101 14.05 16.28 -15.47
N LEU A 102 15.38 16.35 -15.29
CA LEU A 102 16.14 15.33 -14.54
C LEU A 102 15.80 15.36 -13.04
N LEU A 103 15.72 16.55 -12.43
CA LEU A 103 15.33 16.72 -11.03
C LEU A 103 13.92 16.15 -10.75
N GLN A 104 12.94 16.47 -11.59
CA GLN A 104 11.57 15.95 -11.51
C GLN A 104 11.53 14.41 -11.54
N LYS A 105 12.28 13.77 -12.45
CA LYS A 105 12.42 12.30 -12.51
C LYS A 105 13.06 11.73 -11.25
N ALA A 106 14.12 12.35 -10.74
CA ALA A 106 14.80 11.89 -9.53
C ALA A 106 13.91 11.99 -8.28
N ILE A 107 13.15 13.08 -8.14
CA ILE A 107 12.17 13.24 -7.05
C ILE A 107 11.05 12.20 -7.18
N TYR A 108 10.54 11.94 -8.39
CA TYR A 108 9.53 10.91 -8.61
C TYR A 108 10.04 9.50 -8.22
N ALA A 109 11.26 9.13 -8.61
CA ALA A 109 11.86 7.85 -8.25
C ALA A 109 12.06 7.70 -6.72
N ALA A 110 12.52 8.77 -6.05
CA ALA A 110 12.63 8.79 -4.59
C ALA A 110 11.25 8.68 -3.90
N ALA A 111 10.23 9.34 -4.45
CA ALA A 111 8.85 9.25 -3.97
C ALA A 111 8.26 7.85 -4.14
N SER A 112 8.50 7.17 -5.27
CA SER A 112 8.11 5.77 -5.47
C SER A 112 8.79 4.84 -4.47
N SER A 113 10.10 5.01 -4.21
CA SER A 113 10.81 4.24 -3.19
C SER A 113 10.22 4.44 -1.78
N PHE A 114 9.92 5.69 -1.41
CA PHE A 114 9.25 6.03 -0.14
C PHE A 114 7.86 5.36 -0.03
N LEU A 115 7.05 5.40 -1.10
CA LEU A 115 5.75 4.73 -1.16
C LEU A 115 5.89 3.22 -0.90
N HIS A 116 6.79 2.54 -1.60
CA HIS A 116 6.97 1.09 -1.49
C HIS A 116 7.42 0.69 -0.07
N MET A 117 8.42 1.39 0.48
CA MET A 117 8.93 1.14 1.84
C MET A 117 7.88 1.32 2.94
N HIS A 118 6.98 2.30 2.81
CA HIS A 118 5.99 2.59 3.84
C HIS A 118 4.61 1.94 3.60
N MET A 119 4.32 1.44 2.39
CA MET A 119 3.14 0.61 2.08
C MET A 119 3.30 -0.83 2.59
N LEU A 120 4.49 -1.44 2.46
CA LEU A 120 4.70 -2.85 2.78
C LEU A 120 4.28 -3.23 4.23
N PRO A 121 4.59 -2.44 5.29
CA PRO A 121 4.16 -2.76 6.65
C PRO A 121 2.64 -2.69 6.89
N LEU A 122 1.87 -2.08 5.98
CA LEU A 122 0.40 -1.92 6.09
C LEU A 122 -0.38 -3.10 5.51
N LYS A 123 0.18 -3.79 4.50
CA LYS A 123 -0.52 -4.87 3.78
C LYS A 123 -0.62 -6.17 4.58
N ASN A 124 0.27 -6.41 5.56
CA ASN A 124 0.29 -7.62 6.39
C ASN A 124 -0.88 -7.79 7.39
N LEU A 125 -1.80 -6.81 7.47
CA LEU A 125 -2.74 -6.67 8.60
C LEU A 125 -4.25 -6.97 8.34
N PRO A 126 -4.81 -7.01 7.11
CA PRO A 126 -6.26 -7.16 6.93
C PRO A 126 -6.79 -8.55 7.36
N ARG A 127 -5.92 -9.57 7.47
CA ARG A 127 -6.32 -10.92 7.89
C ARG A 127 -6.71 -11.01 9.38
N MET A 128 -6.28 -10.08 10.23
CA MET A 128 -6.56 -10.12 11.68
C MET A 128 -7.94 -9.52 12.01
N LEU A 129 -8.28 -8.37 11.43
CA LEU A 129 -9.55 -7.67 11.68
C LEU A 129 -10.80 -8.44 11.20
N LYS A 130 -10.65 -9.43 10.30
CA LYS A 130 -11.76 -10.25 9.81
C LYS A 130 -12.18 -11.36 10.79
N ARG A 131 -11.40 -11.68 11.84
CA ARG A 131 -11.76 -12.69 12.85
C ARG A 131 -12.75 -12.20 13.91
N SER A 132 -12.79 -10.91 14.20
CA SER A 132 -13.69 -10.32 15.21
C SER A 132 -15.12 -10.08 14.75
N SER A 133 -15.42 -10.18 13.45
CA SER A 133 -16.77 -10.01 12.89
C SER A 133 -17.45 -11.33 12.47
N SER A 134 -16.82 -12.48 12.75
CA SER A 134 -17.32 -13.81 12.35
C SER A 134 -17.49 -14.79 13.52
N SER A 135 -17.52 -14.31 14.76
CA SER A 135 -17.66 -15.13 15.98
C SER A 135 -19.11 -15.31 16.45
N SER A 136 -20.09 -14.71 15.78
CA SER A 136 -21.51 -14.74 16.15
C SER A 136 -22.35 -15.70 15.28
N SER A 137 -21.95 -16.98 15.23
CA SER A 137 -22.80 -18.09 14.75
C SER A 137 -22.27 -19.47 15.15
N SER A 138 -23.18 -20.36 15.51
CA SER A 138 -23.05 -21.84 15.45
C SER A 138 -22.02 -22.54 16.36
N SER A 139 -22.38 -22.75 17.63
CA SER A 139 -22.10 -24.01 18.33
C SER A 139 -23.34 -24.44 19.14
N ASN A 140 -23.55 -25.74 19.32
CA ASN A 140 -24.91 -26.30 19.42
C ASN A 140 -25.24 -26.93 20.79
N ASN A 141 -26.53 -26.89 21.15
CA ASN A 141 -27.24 -27.86 22.01
C ASN A 141 -26.78 -28.05 23.49
N SER A 142 -27.48 -27.41 24.44
CA SER A 142 -27.77 -28.07 25.74
C SER A 142 -29.08 -27.63 26.42
N LYS A 143 -29.97 -28.63 26.61
CA LYS A 143 -30.97 -28.84 27.69
C LYS A 143 -31.50 -27.60 28.47
N GLY A 144 -32.78 -27.24 28.26
CA GLY A 144 -33.50 -26.27 29.10
C GLY A 144 -35.03 -26.44 29.09
N ARG A 145 -35.56 -27.47 29.76
CA ARG A 145 -37.02 -27.75 29.85
C ARG A 145 -37.64 -27.10 31.09
N LEU A 146 -38.54 -26.13 30.92
CA LEU A 146 -39.52 -25.69 31.93
C LEU A 146 -40.88 -25.30 31.30
N LEU A 147 -41.90 -25.16 32.15
CA LEU A 147 -43.34 -25.17 31.84
C LEU A 147 -44.08 -24.17 32.80
N LEU A 148 -45.38 -23.84 32.69
CA LEU A 148 -46.45 -24.45 31.89
C LEU A 148 -47.31 -23.42 31.07
N PRO A 149 -48.57 -22.97 31.35
CA PRO A 149 -49.47 -22.55 30.26
C PRO A 149 -50.25 -21.20 30.38
N ASN A 150 -50.74 -20.73 29.23
CA ASN A 150 -52.06 -20.13 28.97
C ASN A 150 -52.47 -18.75 29.59
N GLY A 151 -53.13 -17.93 28.76
CA GLY A 151 -53.81 -16.69 29.14
C GLY A 151 -54.22 -15.87 27.91
N GLN A 152 -55.48 -15.41 27.84
CA GLN A 152 -56.04 -14.67 26.69
C GLN A 152 -56.45 -13.24 27.08
N SER A 153 -56.69 -12.42 26.05
CA SER A 153 -57.60 -11.24 26.03
C SER A 153 -57.04 -9.83 26.30
N ALA A 154 -57.09 -9.04 25.21
CA ALA A 154 -57.81 -7.76 25.09
C ALA A 154 -57.24 -6.42 25.60
N SER A 155 -57.41 -5.42 24.71
CA SER A 155 -57.77 -4.01 24.95
C SER A 155 -56.71 -2.97 25.36
N SER A 156 -56.35 -2.15 24.36
CA SER A 156 -56.37 -0.67 24.38
C SER A 156 -55.69 0.13 25.50
N THR A 157 -54.74 0.97 25.12
CA THR A 157 -54.68 2.39 25.53
C THR A 157 -53.94 3.21 24.46
N ALA A 158 -54.10 4.54 24.47
CA ALA A 158 -53.77 5.39 23.32
C ALA A 158 -52.40 6.11 23.40
N SER A 159 -51.93 6.55 22.22
CA SER A 159 -50.86 7.54 22.00
C SER A 159 -51.28 8.96 22.50
N PRO A 160 -50.46 10.04 22.40
CA PRO A 160 -49.12 10.14 21.77
C PRO A 160 -48.08 10.99 22.54
N LEU A 161 -46.83 11.02 22.04
CA LEU A 161 -46.15 12.28 21.67
C LEU A 161 -44.98 12.02 20.70
N ARG A 162 -44.41 13.08 20.12
CA ARG A 162 -43.73 13.05 18.82
C ARG A 162 -42.38 13.77 18.82
N ASN A 163 -41.30 13.03 18.55
CA ASN A 163 -40.08 13.48 17.87
C ASN A 163 -39.22 12.24 17.51
N GLY A 164 -38.55 12.14 16.36
CA GLY A 164 -38.53 13.11 15.26
C GLY A 164 -37.23 13.14 14.45
N MET A 165 -36.76 12.01 13.91
CA MET A 165 -35.75 12.01 12.85
C MET A 165 -35.90 10.77 11.97
N MET A 166 -35.49 10.87 10.71
CA MET A 166 -35.76 9.91 9.64
C MET A 166 -34.47 9.20 9.21
N THR A 167 -34.51 7.88 9.06
CA THR A 167 -33.36 7.05 8.64
C THR A 167 -33.76 6.11 7.50
N THR A 168 -33.74 6.63 6.28
CA THR A 168 -33.57 5.81 5.07
C THR A 168 -32.10 5.40 4.89
N ASP A 169 -31.83 4.64 3.82
CA ASP A 169 -30.49 4.51 3.20
C ASP A 169 -29.45 3.68 3.98
N LEU A 170 -29.85 2.48 4.45
CA LEU A 170 -28.92 1.45 4.95
C LEU A 170 -28.57 0.36 3.91
N GLU A 171 -29.16 0.38 2.71
CA GLU A 171 -28.92 -0.68 1.69
C GLU A 171 -27.81 -0.34 0.67
N THR A 172 -27.32 0.90 0.65
CA THR A 172 -26.26 1.37 -0.29
C THR A 172 -24.84 1.12 0.24
N ALA A 173 -24.66 0.33 1.30
CA ALA A 173 -23.36 0.01 1.88
C ALA A 173 -22.74 -1.29 1.35
N SER A 174 -23.56 -2.30 1.04
CA SER A 174 -23.10 -3.68 0.80
C SER A 174 -22.34 -3.87 -0.52
N GLN A 175 -22.79 -3.22 -1.60
CA GLN A 175 -22.12 -3.34 -2.91
C GLN A 175 -20.69 -2.75 -2.91
N ALA A 176 -20.40 -1.80 -2.02
CA ALA A 176 -19.04 -1.26 -1.86
C ALA A 176 -18.12 -2.17 -1.04
N THR A 177 -18.65 -3.04 -0.18
CA THR A 177 -17.83 -3.97 0.62
C THR A 177 -17.36 -5.17 -0.17
N ASP A 178 -18.19 -5.72 -1.06
CA ASP A 178 -17.84 -6.95 -1.79
C ASP A 178 -16.72 -6.70 -2.80
N ALA A 179 -16.86 -5.69 -3.68
CA ALA A 179 -15.83 -5.28 -4.64
C ALA A 179 -14.50 -4.90 -3.95
N ALA A 180 -14.55 -4.22 -2.80
CA ALA A 180 -13.35 -3.92 -2.01
C ALA A 180 -12.71 -5.18 -1.38
N SER A 181 -13.50 -6.19 -1.05
CA SER A 181 -13.02 -7.46 -0.50
C SER A 181 -12.39 -8.37 -1.57
N GLU A 182 -12.97 -8.41 -2.77
CA GLU A 182 -12.42 -9.12 -3.93
C GLU A 182 -11.10 -8.47 -4.37
N ALA A 183 -11.08 -7.14 -4.54
CA ALA A 183 -9.87 -6.39 -4.83
C ALA A 183 -8.78 -6.64 -3.76
N SER A 184 -9.12 -6.62 -2.47
CA SER A 184 -8.16 -6.94 -1.40
C SER A 184 -7.66 -8.38 -1.42
N THR A 185 -8.43 -9.33 -1.97
CA THR A 185 -8.04 -10.74 -2.06
C THR A 185 -7.15 -10.97 -3.28
N ALA A 186 -7.50 -10.40 -4.43
CA ALA A 186 -6.67 -10.39 -5.63
C ALA A 186 -5.30 -9.71 -5.40
N VAL A 187 -5.29 -8.56 -4.70
CA VAL A 187 -4.07 -7.85 -4.29
C VAL A 187 -3.14 -8.72 -3.47
N SER A 188 -3.66 -9.47 -2.48
CA SER A 188 -2.82 -10.37 -1.67
C SER A 188 -2.36 -11.62 -2.44
N ALA A 189 -3.11 -12.08 -3.44
CA ALA A 189 -2.67 -13.18 -4.31
C ALA A 189 -1.53 -12.74 -5.24
N LEU A 190 -1.66 -11.55 -5.86
CA LEU A 190 -0.60 -10.91 -6.65
C LEU A 190 0.67 -10.68 -5.82
N GLU A 191 0.54 -10.26 -4.56
CA GLU A 191 1.68 -10.03 -3.65
C GLU A 191 2.43 -11.33 -3.30
N THR A 192 1.72 -12.46 -3.16
CA THR A 192 2.37 -13.77 -3.01
C THR A 192 3.00 -14.27 -4.31
N GLU A 193 2.32 -14.12 -5.45
CA GLU A 193 2.81 -14.52 -6.78
C GLU A 193 4.09 -13.75 -7.16
N GLU A 194 4.09 -12.42 -6.97
CA GLU A 194 5.23 -11.53 -7.20
C GLU A 194 6.44 -11.90 -6.32
N LYS A 195 6.20 -12.20 -5.04
CA LYS A 195 7.24 -12.58 -4.08
C LYS A 195 7.86 -13.93 -4.43
N GLU A 196 7.03 -14.94 -4.69
CA GLU A 196 7.48 -16.29 -5.04
C GLU A 196 8.30 -16.29 -6.34
N LEU A 197 7.84 -15.57 -7.37
CA LEU A 197 8.58 -15.43 -8.63
C LEU A 197 9.93 -14.72 -8.44
N ARG A 198 10.02 -13.69 -7.59
CA ARG A 198 11.32 -13.04 -7.30
C ARG A 198 12.24 -13.91 -6.43
N GLU A 199 11.72 -14.66 -5.47
CA GLU A 199 12.53 -15.61 -4.69
C GLU A 199 13.07 -16.75 -5.56
N ARG A 200 12.25 -17.30 -6.47
CA ARG A 200 12.69 -18.26 -7.50
C ARG A 200 13.76 -17.65 -8.42
N LEU A 201 13.59 -16.40 -8.86
CA LEU A 201 14.54 -15.74 -9.74
C LEU A 201 15.94 -15.60 -9.11
N VAL A 202 16.02 -15.19 -7.83
CA VAL A 202 17.29 -15.09 -7.10
C VAL A 202 17.97 -16.47 -6.99
N VAL A 203 17.21 -17.53 -6.72
CA VAL A 203 17.76 -18.90 -6.66
C VAL A 203 18.31 -19.35 -8.03
N LEU A 204 17.60 -19.07 -9.12
CA LEU A 204 18.07 -19.42 -10.47
C LEU A 204 19.32 -18.62 -10.88
N GLU A 205 19.40 -17.33 -10.55
CA GLU A 205 20.58 -16.50 -10.84
C GLU A 205 21.82 -16.96 -10.05
N GLU A 206 21.65 -17.39 -8.80
CA GLU A 206 22.72 -17.99 -7.99
C GLU A 206 23.15 -19.38 -8.52
N GLN A 207 22.19 -20.25 -8.87
CA GLN A 207 22.49 -21.54 -9.49
C GLN A 207 23.26 -21.37 -10.80
N ARG A 208 22.84 -20.44 -11.65
CA ARG A 208 23.50 -20.07 -12.90
C ARG A 208 24.94 -19.59 -12.65
N TYR A 209 25.15 -18.75 -11.63
CA TYR A 209 26.49 -18.31 -11.23
C TYR A 209 27.37 -19.48 -10.78
N LEU A 210 26.86 -20.36 -9.90
CA LEU A 210 27.58 -21.53 -9.41
C LEU A 210 27.98 -22.49 -10.55
N VAL A 211 27.07 -22.80 -11.48
CA VAL A 211 27.36 -23.62 -12.66
C VAL A 211 28.41 -22.95 -13.56
N GLN A 212 28.33 -21.63 -13.74
CA GLN A 212 29.34 -20.89 -14.52
C GLN A 212 30.73 -20.89 -13.87
N VAL A 213 30.82 -20.91 -12.53
CA VAL A 213 32.07 -21.16 -11.79
C VAL A 213 32.55 -22.61 -11.98
N MET A 214 31.64 -23.60 -11.94
CA MET A 214 31.98 -24.99 -12.22
C MET A 214 32.54 -25.20 -13.63
N ILE A 215 32.01 -24.51 -14.65
CA ILE A 215 32.56 -24.51 -16.02
C ILE A 215 34.03 -24.03 -16.02
N GLY A 216 34.32 -22.92 -15.33
CA GLY A 216 35.69 -22.41 -15.22
C GLY A 216 36.66 -23.42 -14.58
N ASN A 217 36.21 -24.08 -13.52
CA ASN A 217 36.98 -25.12 -12.83
C ASN A 217 37.16 -26.39 -13.70
N ALA A 218 36.13 -26.84 -14.40
CA ALA A 218 36.20 -27.99 -15.31
C ALA A 218 37.10 -27.72 -16.52
N HIS A 219 37.05 -26.50 -17.08
CA HIS A 219 37.93 -26.04 -18.15
C HIS A 219 39.40 -25.98 -17.69
N GLY A 220 39.68 -25.42 -16.51
CA GLY A 220 41.01 -25.44 -15.90
C GLY A 220 41.54 -26.86 -15.65
N ALA A 221 40.65 -27.78 -15.25
CA ALA A 221 40.95 -29.20 -15.07
C ALA A 221 40.97 -30.03 -16.38
N ARG A 222 40.75 -29.41 -17.55
CA ARG A 222 40.66 -30.07 -18.88
C ARG A 222 39.58 -31.16 -18.99
N ARG A 223 38.54 -31.11 -18.16
CA ARG A 223 37.40 -32.06 -18.16
C ARG A 223 36.30 -31.57 -19.12
N PHE A 224 36.58 -31.65 -20.42
CA PHE A 224 35.76 -31.03 -21.46
C PHE A 224 34.34 -31.63 -21.62
N GLU A 225 34.15 -32.91 -21.27
CA GLU A 225 32.82 -33.54 -21.25
C GLU A 225 31.90 -32.90 -20.21
N GLU A 226 32.42 -32.62 -19.01
CA GLU A 226 31.70 -31.87 -17.97
C GLU A 226 31.42 -30.43 -18.42
N VAL A 227 32.37 -29.76 -19.09
CA VAL A 227 32.16 -28.40 -19.64
C VAL A 227 30.98 -28.38 -20.62
N SER A 228 30.82 -29.39 -21.47
CA SER A 228 29.69 -29.49 -22.41
C SER A 228 28.35 -29.68 -21.68
N ALA A 229 28.30 -30.59 -20.70
CA ALA A 229 27.09 -30.84 -19.91
C ALA A 229 26.69 -29.63 -19.04
N LEU A 230 27.67 -28.92 -18.47
CA LEU A 230 27.47 -27.72 -17.68
C LEU A 230 27.04 -26.52 -18.54
N SER A 231 27.61 -26.34 -19.75
CA SER A 231 27.17 -25.28 -20.69
C SER A 231 25.67 -25.40 -20.99
N ARG A 232 25.22 -26.62 -21.30
CA ARG A 232 23.81 -26.91 -21.55
C ARG A 232 22.93 -26.59 -20.33
N ASN A 233 23.39 -26.85 -19.11
CA ASN A 233 22.68 -26.45 -17.90
C ASN A 233 22.58 -24.91 -17.77
N VAL A 234 23.62 -24.15 -18.13
CA VAL A 234 23.55 -22.68 -18.17
C VAL A 234 22.57 -22.20 -19.22
N GLU A 235 22.53 -22.81 -20.40
CA GLU A 235 21.57 -22.47 -21.47
C GLU A 235 20.12 -22.75 -21.06
N GLU A 236 19.85 -23.88 -20.40
CA GLU A 236 18.53 -24.23 -19.85
C GLU A 236 18.12 -23.28 -18.71
N LEU A 237 19.04 -22.92 -17.79
CA LEU A 237 18.81 -21.89 -16.76
C LEU A 237 18.60 -20.48 -17.33
N ASP A 238 19.34 -20.07 -18.37
CA ASP A 238 19.20 -18.76 -19.03
C ASP A 238 17.87 -18.64 -19.82
N VAL A 239 17.21 -19.77 -20.13
CA VAL A 239 15.81 -19.80 -20.61
C VAL A 239 14.83 -19.66 -19.46
N GLU A 240 14.97 -20.42 -18.38
CA GLU A 240 14.05 -20.34 -17.22
C GLU A 240 14.08 -18.95 -16.55
N ILE A 241 15.27 -18.36 -16.38
CA ILE A 241 15.47 -16.99 -15.87
C ILE A 241 14.73 -15.96 -16.74
N ARG A 242 14.64 -16.19 -18.06
CA ARG A 242 13.94 -15.32 -19.00
C ARG A 242 12.43 -15.46 -18.88
N GLU A 243 11.92 -16.68 -18.71
CA GLU A 243 10.50 -16.93 -18.45
C GLU A 243 10.07 -16.29 -17.12
N VAL A 244 10.80 -16.55 -16.04
CA VAL A 244 10.49 -16.01 -14.71
C VAL A 244 10.56 -14.48 -14.70
N LYS A 245 11.55 -13.86 -15.37
CA LYS A 245 11.59 -12.38 -15.55
C LYS A 245 10.40 -11.85 -16.34
N GLY A 246 9.96 -12.56 -17.38
CA GLY A 246 8.73 -12.21 -18.11
C GLY A 246 7.49 -12.23 -17.22
N ARG A 247 7.34 -13.28 -16.41
CA ARG A 247 6.21 -13.45 -15.47
C ARG A 247 6.22 -12.44 -14.33
N VAL A 248 7.40 -12.07 -13.80
CA VAL A 248 7.52 -10.93 -12.85
C VAL A 248 7.05 -9.63 -13.52
N GLY A 249 7.44 -9.38 -14.77
CA GLY A 249 6.99 -8.21 -15.54
C GLY A 249 5.46 -8.18 -15.73
N GLU A 250 4.84 -9.31 -16.08
CA GLU A 250 3.39 -9.46 -16.21
C GLU A 250 2.66 -9.18 -14.88
N VAL A 251 3.17 -9.72 -13.77
CA VAL A 251 2.61 -9.46 -12.43
C VAL A 251 2.78 -7.99 -12.05
N GLU A 252 3.88 -7.34 -12.41
CA GLU A 252 4.06 -5.90 -12.23
C GLU A 252 3.11 -5.05 -13.11
N ASP A 253 2.74 -5.50 -14.31
CA ASP A 253 1.71 -4.85 -15.14
C ASP A 253 0.29 -5.08 -14.58
N ARG A 254 -0.01 -6.28 -14.10
CA ARG A 254 -1.24 -6.59 -13.35
C ARG A 254 -1.35 -5.70 -12.10
N TRP A 255 -0.26 -5.48 -11.37
CA TRP A 255 -0.18 -4.49 -10.29
C TRP A 255 -0.44 -3.06 -10.77
N ARG A 256 0.15 -2.63 -11.89
CA ARG A 256 -0.08 -1.27 -12.44
C ARG A 256 -1.55 -1.01 -12.72
N GLY A 257 -2.28 -2.00 -13.27
CA GLY A 257 -3.72 -1.90 -13.56
C GLY A 257 -4.64 -1.90 -12.33
N VAL A 258 -4.17 -2.33 -11.15
CA VAL A 258 -4.96 -2.31 -9.90
C VAL A 258 -5.01 -0.93 -9.24
N TYR A 259 -4.20 0.03 -9.71
CA TYR A 259 -4.13 1.40 -9.18
C TYR A 259 -4.64 2.48 -10.16
N THR A 260 -5.36 2.08 -11.22
CA THR A 260 -5.97 2.97 -12.24
C THR A 260 -7.49 2.87 -12.23
#